data_AF-A0A6J6XWC0-F1
#
_entry.id   AF-A0A6J6XWC0-F1
#
_cell.length_a   1.000
_cell.length_b   1.000
_cell.length_c   1.000
_cell.angle_alpha   90.00
_cell.angle_beta   90.00
_cell.angle_gamma   90.00
#
_symmetry.space_group_name_H-M   'P 1'
#
loop_
_entity.id
_entity.type
_entity.pdbx_description
1 polymer ?
#
loop_
_entity_poly.entity_id
_entity_poly.type
_entity_poly.pdbx_seq_one_letter_code
_entity_poly.pdbx_strand_id
1 'polypeptide(L)'
;MCRLLGYVSLKPESFAQAVGEKLPEFISLSSVHCDGWGVATFDHNADESHLTRAPEIAQSSLTFQETISTTRTDGALLHLRWATAGIPVSENNTHPFVSHGYSFTHNGGINPATALDSLISEKYRNEIQGDTDSERYFYFILSEIEKHGLVEGVLSAVREIKAKFDFSSINAMLMTDSQFITICEHDPSRKPDWASDEYYDLCYKFNQGDLVVASSGWDQAGWKNLPNHHVLVVDRATLNQQVLAL
;
A
#
# COMPACT_ATOMS: atom_id res chain seq x y z
N MET A 1 -12.38 4.51 0.81
CA MET A 1 -11.02 4.38 0.27
C MET A 1 -9.98 4.86 1.27
N CYS A 2 -8.81 4.24 1.25
CA CYS A 2 -7.85 4.22 2.34
C CYS A 2 -6.81 5.35 2.22
N ARG A 3 -5.77 5.32 3.06
CA ARG A 3 -4.54 6.10 2.88
C ARG A 3 -3.32 5.19 2.97
N LEU A 4 -2.40 5.37 2.03
CA LEU A 4 -1.16 4.61 1.92
C LEU A 4 -0.01 5.51 2.33
N LEU A 5 0.96 4.96 3.05
CA LEU A 5 2.26 5.56 3.26
C LEU A 5 3.30 4.45 3.26
N GLY A 6 4.39 4.63 2.53
CA GLY A 6 5.49 3.69 2.52
C GLY A 6 6.81 4.42 2.44
N TYR A 7 7.85 3.87 3.05
CA TYR A 7 9.20 4.37 2.87
C TYR A 7 10.21 3.24 2.75
N VAL A 8 11.32 3.57 2.10
CA VAL A 8 12.56 2.79 2.10
C VAL A 8 13.73 3.71 2.37
N SER A 9 14.75 3.21 3.05
CA SER A 9 15.93 3.98 3.41
C SER A 9 17.20 3.13 3.33
N LEU A 10 18.35 3.77 3.21
CA LEU A 10 19.66 3.09 3.20
C LEU A 10 20.11 2.64 4.59
N LYS A 11 19.42 3.10 5.64
CA LYS A 11 19.68 2.79 7.06
C LYS A 11 18.36 2.71 7.81
N PRO A 12 18.26 1.92 8.89
CA PRO A 12 17.06 1.90 9.71
C PRO A 12 16.72 3.27 10.29
N GLU A 13 15.49 3.71 10.06
CA GLU A 13 14.95 5.00 10.52
C GLU A 13 13.54 4.82 11.08
N SER A 14 12.99 5.84 11.76
CA SER A 14 11.56 5.87 12.11
C SER A 14 10.74 6.58 11.04
N PHE A 15 9.43 6.37 11.07
CA PHE A 15 8.48 7.15 10.28
C PHE A 15 8.68 8.67 10.44
N ALA A 16 8.97 9.16 11.65
CA ALA A 16 9.20 10.58 11.89
C ALA A 16 10.46 11.12 11.18
N GLN A 17 11.52 10.30 11.05
CA GLN A 17 12.72 10.67 10.32
C GLN A 17 12.46 10.67 8.81
N ALA A 18 11.89 9.58 8.28
CA ALA A 18 11.61 9.43 6.86
C ALA A 18 10.58 10.46 6.38
N VAL A 19 9.42 10.57 7.04
CA VAL A 19 8.30 11.43 6.64
C VAL A 19 8.55 12.90 7.02
N GLY A 20 9.14 13.14 8.19
CA GLY A 20 9.40 14.47 8.74
C GLY A 20 8.29 14.98 9.67
N GLU A 21 8.36 16.28 10.00
CA GLU A 21 7.49 16.95 11.00
C GLU A 21 5.98 16.87 10.68
N LYS A 22 5.64 16.58 9.42
CA LYS A 22 4.28 16.51 8.90
C LYS A 22 3.60 15.15 9.07
N LEU A 23 4.30 14.13 9.58
CA LEU A 23 3.72 12.82 9.89
C LEU A 23 2.40 12.88 10.70
N PRO A 24 2.25 13.75 11.72
CA PRO A 24 0.99 13.85 12.46
C PRO A 24 -0.22 14.26 11.61
N GLU A 25 -0.01 14.99 10.51
CA GLU A 25 -1.09 15.35 9.59
C GLU A 25 -1.59 14.12 8.82
N PHE A 26 -0.68 13.25 8.34
CA PHE A 26 -1.06 11.98 7.75
C PHE A 26 -1.83 11.09 8.74
N ILE A 27 -1.35 10.99 9.98
CA ILE A 27 -2.04 10.21 11.03
C ILE A 27 -3.45 10.77 11.30
N SER A 28 -3.63 12.10 11.26
CA SER A 28 -4.92 12.75 11.48
C SER A 28 -5.97 12.40 10.42
N LEU A 29 -5.56 11.89 9.25
CA LEU A 29 -6.47 11.33 8.25
C LEU A 29 -7.27 10.14 8.80
N SER A 30 -6.79 9.45 9.85
CA SER A 30 -7.53 8.35 10.47
C SER A 30 -8.86 8.80 11.10
N SER A 31 -9.11 10.10 11.26
CA SER A 31 -10.42 10.63 11.68
C SER A 31 -11.53 10.33 10.65
N VAL A 32 -11.16 10.21 9.37
CA VAL A 32 -12.05 9.79 8.27
C VAL A 32 -11.80 8.32 7.90
N HIS A 33 -10.53 7.92 7.83
CA HIS A 33 -10.11 6.56 7.49
C HIS A 33 -9.95 5.71 8.77
N CYS A 34 -11.10 5.45 9.40
CA CYS A 34 -11.19 5.05 10.81
C CYS A 34 -11.50 3.56 11.05
N ASP A 35 -11.58 2.74 10.01
CA ASP A 35 -11.99 1.32 10.11
C ASP A 35 -10.83 0.34 10.31
N GLY A 36 -9.64 0.86 10.61
CA GLY A 36 -8.45 0.08 10.89
C GLY A 36 -7.16 0.78 10.51
N TRP A 37 -6.06 0.25 11.03
CA TRP A 37 -4.72 0.64 10.66
C TRP A 37 -3.80 -0.58 10.64
N GLY A 38 -2.70 -0.48 9.93
CA GLY A 38 -1.65 -1.48 10.02
C GLY A 38 -0.30 -0.97 9.55
N VAL A 39 0.74 -1.59 10.08
CA VAL A 39 2.14 -1.36 9.74
C VAL A 39 2.77 -2.72 9.42
N ALA A 40 3.43 -2.80 8.27
CA ALA A 40 4.32 -3.90 7.93
C ALA A 40 5.73 -3.35 7.79
N THR A 41 6.69 -3.91 8.51
CA THR A 41 8.12 -3.57 8.39
C THR A 41 8.88 -4.72 7.75
N PHE A 42 9.88 -4.39 6.94
CA PHE A 42 10.73 -5.36 6.27
C PHE A 42 12.15 -4.82 6.32
N ASP A 43 13.04 -5.42 7.10
CA ASP A 43 14.47 -5.07 7.09
C ASP A 43 15.22 -5.83 5.98
N HIS A 44 16.22 -5.23 5.32
CA HIS A 44 17.00 -5.91 4.25
C HIS A 44 17.57 -7.28 4.65
N ASN A 45 17.86 -7.49 5.93
CA ASN A 45 18.47 -8.72 6.44
C ASN A 45 17.46 -9.64 7.13
N ALA A 46 16.17 -9.33 7.08
CA ALA A 46 15.12 -10.16 7.67
C ALA A 46 14.55 -11.11 6.62
N ASP A 47 14.27 -12.34 7.05
CA ASP A 47 13.61 -13.35 6.20
C ASP A 47 12.08 -13.14 6.15
N GLU A 48 11.52 -12.37 7.09
CA GLU A 48 10.07 -12.17 7.24
C GLU A 48 9.72 -10.73 7.57
N SER A 49 8.52 -10.30 7.13
CA SER A 49 7.94 -9.00 7.51
C SER A 49 7.33 -9.07 8.90
N HIS A 50 7.50 -8.02 9.71
CA HIS A 50 6.75 -7.87 10.96
C HIS A 50 5.48 -7.09 10.71
N LEU A 51 4.34 -7.67 11.07
CA LEU A 51 3.01 -7.08 10.87
C LEU A 51 2.36 -6.75 12.21
N THR A 52 1.96 -5.49 12.37
CA THR A 52 1.08 -5.04 13.45
C THR A 52 -0.11 -4.30 12.85
N ARG A 53 -1.33 -4.75 13.14
CA ARG A 53 -2.56 -4.13 12.62
C ARG A 53 -3.70 -4.29 13.61
N ALA A 54 -4.68 -3.38 13.55
CA ALA A 54 -5.88 -3.47 14.36
C ALA A 54 -7.07 -2.81 13.63
N PRO A 55 -8.29 -3.35 13.77
CA PRO A 55 -9.51 -2.79 13.18
C PRO A 55 -10.10 -1.65 14.05
N GLU A 56 -9.27 -0.66 14.35
CA GLU A 56 -9.64 0.51 15.17
C GLU A 56 -9.03 1.81 14.60
N ILE A 57 -9.37 2.95 15.20
CA ILE A 57 -8.88 4.26 14.77
C ILE A 57 -7.42 4.45 15.19
N ALA A 58 -6.53 4.74 14.24
CA ALA A 58 -5.09 4.92 14.51
C ALA A 58 -4.82 6.02 15.55
N GLN A 59 -5.44 7.20 15.41
CA GLN A 59 -5.19 8.35 16.28
C GLN A 59 -5.47 8.07 17.78
N SER A 60 -6.45 7.23 18.10
CA SER A 60 -6.81 6.87 19.49
C SER A 60 -6.21 5.55 19.97
N SER A 61 -5.48 4.83 19.11
CA SER A 61 -4.92 3.52 19.42
C SER A 61 -3.58 3.66 20.15
N LEU A 62 -3.49 3.11 21.37
CA LEU A 62 -2.23 3.03 22.11
C LEU A 62 -1.23 2.13 21.37
N THR A 63 -1.70 0.99 20.87
CA THR A 63 -0.88 0.05 20.08
C THR A 63 -0.32 0.71 18.82
N PHE A 64 -1.10 1.57 18.15
CA PHE A 64 -0.60 2.35 17.01
C PHE A 64 0.54 3.30 17.42
N GLN A 65 0.33 4.06 18.51
CA GLN A 65 1.34 5.00 19.02
C GLN A 65 2.64 4.29 19.43
N GLU A 66 2.53 3.14 20.09
CA GLU A 66 3.67 2.28 20.41
C GLU A 66 4.34 1.76 19.14
N THR A 67 3.57 1.28 18.17
CA THR A 67 4.10 0.77 16.88
C THR A 67 4.89 1.85 16.14
N ILE A 68 4.31 3.04 15.94
CA ILE A 68 4.96 4.16 15.22
C ILE A 68 6.21 4.65 15.96
N SER A 69 6.18 4.71 17.30
CA SER A 69 7.32 5.22 18.08
C SER A 69 8.49 4.24 18.19
N THR A 70 8.20 2.94 18.19
CA THR A 70 9.20 1.87 18.32
C THR A 70 9.74 1.38 16.98
N THR A 71 9.01 1.59 15.88
CA THR A 71 9.47 1.21 14.53
C THR A 71 10.79 1.86 14.18
N ARG A 72 11.79 1.01 13.92
CA ARG A 72 13.11 1.37 13.39
C ARG A 72 13.48 0.35 12.32
N THR A 73 13.28 0.70 11.06
CA THR A 73 13.48 -0.23 9.94
C THR A 73 13.93 0.54 8.70
N ASP A 74 14.44 -0.19 7.72
CA ASP A 74 14.84 0.37 6.42
C ASP A 74 13.76 0.20 5.32
N GLY A 75 12.61 -0.40 5.66
CA GLY A 75 11.45 -0.52 4.77
C GLY A 75 10.16 -0.70 5.57
N ALA A 76 9.18 0.17 5.34
CA ALA A 76 7.88 0.04 5.99
C ALA A 76 6.71 0.46 5.09
N LEU A 77 5.56 -0.18 5.32
CA LEU A 77 4.25 0.21 4.80
C LEU A 77 3.33 0.53 5.99
N LEU A 78 2.59 1.63 5.89
CA LEU A 78 1.57 2.10 6.81
C LEU A 78 0.27 2.29 6.03
N HIS A 79 -0.83 1.78 6.58
CA HIS A 79 -2.15 1.88 5.98
C HIS A 79 -3.18 2.41 6.98
N LEU A 80 -4.04 3.32 6.52
CA LEU A 80 -5.25 3.73 7.23
C LEU A 80 -6.47 3.29 6.42
N ARG A 81 -7.30 2.43 7.02
CA ARG A 81 -8.39 1.76 6.33
C ARG A 81 -9.69 2.55 6.42
N TRP A 82 -10.40 2.60 5.29
CA TRP A 82 -11.80 2.98 5.25
C TRP A 82 -12.56 1.89 4.51
N ALA A 83 -13.33 1.11 5.24
CA ALA A 83 -13.90 -0.15 4.79
C ALA A 83 -14.96 0.06 3.70
N THR A 84 -14.95 -0.81 2.70
CA THR A 84 -16.02 -0.88 1.71
C THR A 84 -17.32 -1.26 2.39
N ALA A 85 -18.43 -0.60 2.03
CA ALA A 85 -19.74 -0.88 2.59
C ALA A 85 -20.09 -2.38 2.45
N GLY A 86 -20.52 -3.00 3.55
CA GLY A 86 -20.89 -4.42 3.59
C GLY A 86 -19.74 -5.39 3.88
N ILE A 87 -18.48 -4.93 3.89
CA ILE A 87 -17.35 -5.76 4.33
C ILE A 87 -17.14 -5.58 5.84
N PRO A 88 -17.01 -6.66 6.63
CA PRO A 88 -16.76 -6.56 8.06
C PRO A 88 -15.49 -5.78 8.40
N VAL A 89 -15.57 -5.01 9.49
CA VAL A 89 -14.42 -4.42 10.14
C VAL A 89 -13.78 -5.49 11.03
N SER A 90 -12.68 -6.08 10.56
CA SER A 90 -11.96 -7.17 11.22
C SER A 90 -10.48 -7.09 10.88
N GLU A 91 -9.66 -7.76 11.69
CA GLU A 91 -8.22 -7.81 11.48
C GLU A 91 -7.85 -8.47 10.13
N ASN A 92 -8.51 -9.57 9.75
CA ASN A 92 -8.29 -10.25 8.46
C ASN A 92 -8.59 -9.36 7.24
N ASN A 93 -9.48 -8.38 7.39
CA ASN A 93 -9.80 -7.43 6.33
C ASN A 93 -8.96 -6.13 6.41
N THR A 94 -8.01 -6.06 7.35
CA THR A 94 -7.17 -4.89 7.60
C THR A 94 -5.80 -5.06 6.98
N HIS A 95 -5.40 -4.10 6.17
CA HIS A 95 -4.06 -4.03 5.57
C HIS A 95 -3.00 -3.72 6.64
N PRO A 96 -1.70 -3.95 6.34
CA PRO A 96 -1.16 -4.66 5.18
C PRO A 96 -1.48 -6.16 5.14
N PHE A 97 -1.32 -6.77 3.97
CA PHE A 97 -1.29 -8.22 3.78
C PHE A 97 0.16 -8.67 3.61
N VAL A 98 0.53 -9.79 4.24
CA VAL A 98 1.88 -10.35 4.17
C VAL A 98 1.83 -11.82 3.80
N SER A 99 2.63 -12.25 2.83
CA SER A 99 2.84 -13.66 2.49
C SER A 99 4.08 -13.81 1.61
N HIS A 100 4.80 -14.92 1.73
CA HIS A 100 5.96 -15.29 0.87
C HIS A 100 7.03 -14.21 0.71
N GLY A 101 7.32 -13.42 1.74
CA GLY A 101 8.31 -12.32 1.66
C GLY A 101 7.79 -11.05 0.96
N TYR A 102 6.47 -10.94 0.78
CA TYR A 102 5.82 -9.76 0.22
C TYR A 102 4.94 -9.10 1.30
N SER A 103 5.01 -7.77 1.38
CA SER A 103 4.04 -6.95 2.11
C SER A 103 3.27 -6.06 1.13
N PHE A 104 1.95 -5.95 1.31
CA PHE A 104 1.08 -5.28 0.34
C PHE A 104 0.02 -4.40 0.99
N THR A 105 -0.19 -3.21 0.41
CA THR A 105 -1.29 -2.31 0.78
C THR A 105 -2.03 -1.83 -0.46
N HIS A 106 -3.35 -1.61 -0.34
CA HIS A 106 -4.19 -1.16 -1.43
C HIS A 106 -5.15 -0.05 -0.98
N ASN A 107 -5.31 0.95 -1.85
CA ASN A 107 -6.26 2.04 -1.72
C ASN A 107 -7.13 2.04 -2.98
N GLY A 108 -8.30 1.45 -2.85
CA GLY A 108 -9.04 1.10 -4.03
C GLY A 108 -10.20 0.15 -3.75
N GLY A 109 -10.78 -0.32 -4.84
CA GLY A 109 -11.95 -1.16 -4.85
C GLY A 109 -12.11 -1.80 -6.21
N ILE A 110 -12.03 -3.13 -6.27
CA ILE A 110 -12.30 -3.96 -7.46
C ILE A 110 -13.65 -4.66 -7.23
N ASN A 111 -14.56 -4.55 -8.20
CA ASN A 111 -15.93 -5.04 -8.07
C ASN A 111 -16.25 -6.18 -9.04
N PRO A 112 -16.96 -7.24 -8.57
CA PRO A 112 -17.24 -7.55 -7.17
C PRO A 112 -15.96 -7.92 -6.40
N ALA A 113 -16.02 -8.03 -5.07
CA ALA A 113 -14.84 -8.34 -4.28
C ALA A 113 -14.14 -9.66 -4.69
N THR A 114 -14.91 -10.64 -5.16
CA THR A 114 -14.43 -11.95 -5.64
C THR A 114 -14.00 -11.95 -7.12
N ALA A 115 -13.94 -10.80 -7.78
CA ALA A 115 -13.67 -10.70 -9.22
C ALA A 115 -12.39 -11.44 -9.66
N LEU A 116 -11.36 -11.42 -8.81
CA LEU A 116 -10.05 -11.97 -9.13
C LEU A 116 -9.88 -13.45 -8.73
N ASP A 117 -10.85 -14.07 -8.04
CA ASP A 117 -10.71 -15.42 -7.47
C ASP A 117 -10.29 -16.48 -8.52
N SER A 118 -10.82 -16.36 -9.74
CA SER A 118 -10.51 -17.29 -10.84
C SER A 118 -9.08 -17.14 -11.39
N LEU A 119 -8.45 -15.99 -11.19
CA LEU A 119 -7.10 -15.67 -11.66
C LEU A 119 -6.01 -16.01 -10.63
N ILE A 120 -6.40 -16.21 -9.36
CA ILE A 120 -5.49 -16.57 -8.28
C ILE A 120 -5.04 -18.03 -8.46
N SER A 121 -3.72 -18.23 -8.43
CA SER A 121 -3.07 -19.54 -8.47
C SER A 121 -3.60 -20.44 -7.35
N GLU A 122 -3.82 -21.71 -7.67
CA GLU A 122 -4.45 -22.68 -6.75
C GLU A 122 -3.72 -22.76 -5.39
N LYS A 123 -2.40 -22.61 -5.40
CA LYS A 123 -1.58 -22.65 -4.17
C LYS A 123 -1.91 -21.54 -3.17
N TYR A 124 -2.36 -20.37 -3.64
CA TYR A 124 -2.65 -19.22 -2.78
C TYR A 124 -4.11 -19.17 -2.30
N ARG A 125 -5.02 -19.96 -2.91
CA ARG A 125 -6.46 -19.87 -2.59
C ARG A 125 -6.76 -20.18 -1.12
N ASN A 126 -6.03 -21.11 -0.53
CA ASN A 126 -6.20 -21.48 0.88
C ASN A 126 -5.54 -20.49 1.85
N GLU A 127 -4.79 -19.50 1.36
CA GLU A 127 -4.16 -18.46 2.17
C GLU A 127 -5.04 -17.20 2.31
N ILE A 128 -6.14 -17.10 1.56
CA ILE A 128 -7.12 -16.02 1.67
C ILE A 128 -7.92 -16.21 2.96
N GLN A 129 -7.83 -15.26 3.88
CA GLN A 129 -8.48 -15.33 5.21
C GLN A 129 -9.63 -14.34 5.39
N GLY A 130 -9.72 -13.34 4.51
CA GLY A 130 -10.71 -12.28 4.54
C GLY A 130 -11.60 -12.23 3.30
N ASP A 131 -12.43 -11.19 3.29
CA ASP A 131 -13.52 -11.00 2.33
C ASP A 131 -13.23 -9.87 1.33
N THR A 132 -12.09 -9.20 1.49
CA THR A 132 -11.74 -8.03 0.69
C THR A 132 -11.29 -8.40 -0.72
N ASP A 133 -11.65 -7.55 -1.66
CA ASP A 133 -11.03 -7.43 -2.98
C ASP A 133 -9.52 -7.21 -2.89
N SER A 134 -9.09 -6.48 -1.85
CA SER A 134 -7.71 -6.08 -1.63
C SER A 134 -6.79 -7.26 -1.33
N GLU A 135 -7.25 -8.23 -0.53
CA GLU A 135 -6.51 -9.48 -0.29
C GLU A 135 -6.46 -10.35 -1.54
N ARG A 136 -7.55 -10.40 -2.30
CA ARG A 136 -7.60 -11.13 -3.58
C ARG A 136 -6.67 -10.49 -4.62
N TYR A 137 -6.59 -9.17 -4.63
CA TYR A 137 -5.65 -8.42 -5.44
C TYR A 137 -4.20 -8.74 -5.07
N PHE A 138 -3.89 -8.82 -3.78
CA PHE A 138 -2.57 -9.23 -3.30
C PHE A 138 -2.17 -10.62 -3.86
N TYR A 139 -3.00 -11.64 -3.66
CA TYR A 139 -2.69 -12.99 -4.14
C TYR A 139 -2.73 -13.12 -5.67
N PHE A 140 -3.52 -12.28 -6.36
CA PHE A 140 -3.47 -12.21 -7.82
C PHE A 140 -2.13 -11.63 -8.29
N ILE A 141 -1.64 -10.55 -7.67
CA ILE A 141 -0.29 -10.02 -7.95
C ILE A 141 0.78 -11.09 -7.73
N LEU A 142 0.74 -11.83 -6.62
CA LEU A 142 1.70 -12.90 -6.37
C LEU A 142 1.64 -14.01 -7.44
N SER A 143 0.43 -14.31 -7.93
CA SER A 143 0.23 -15.28 -9.03
C SER A 143 0.85 -14.81 -10.34
N GLU A 144 0.82 -13.51 -10.63
CA GLU A 144 1.45 -12.94 -11.82
C GLU A 144 2.97 -12.79 -11.67
N ILE A 145 3.45 -12.45 -10.47
CA ILE A 145 4.89 -12.41 -10.14
C ILE A 145 5.54 -13.78 -10.33
N GLU A 146 4.89 -14.86 -9.93
CA GLU A 146 5.40 -16.22 -10.15
C GLU A 146 5.56 -16.54 -11.64
N LYS A 147 4.67 -16.05 -12.50
CA LYS A 147 4.69 -16.32 -13.94
C LYS A 147 5.71 -15.48 -14.70
N HIS A 148 5.89 -14.22 -14.29
CA HIS A 148 6.56 -13.21 -15.10
C HIS A 148 7.77 -12.56 -14.42
N GLY A 149 8.02 -12.85 -13.15
CA GLY A 149 8.99 -12.14 -12.31
C GLY A 149 8.38 -10.90 -11.66
N LEU A 150 9.12 -10.28 -10.73
CA LEU A 150 8.59 -9.23 -9.84
C LEU A 150 7.95 -8.05 -10.60
N VAL A 151 8.74 -7.31 -11.37
CA VAL A 151 8.25 -6.09 -12.03
C VAL A 151 7.23 -6.41 -13.12
N GLU A 152 7.55 -7.34 -14.03
CA GLU A 152 6.64 -7.70 -15.12
C GLU A 152 5.35 -8.37 -14.62
N GLY A 153 5.40 -9.12 -13.52
CA GLY A 153 4.22 -9.69 -12.89
C GLY A 153 3.28 -8.63 -12.30
N VAL A 154 3.84 -7.61 -11.63
CA VAL A 154 3.04 -6.46 -11.17
C VAL A 154 2.41 -5.73 -12.36
N LEU A 155 3.18 -5.45 -13.42
CA LEU A 155 2.65 -4.79 -14.62
C LEU A 155 1.58 -5.64 -15.31
N SER A 156 1.77 -6.96 -15.40
CA SER A 156 0.79 -7.90 -15.96
C SER A 156 -0.52 -7.87 -15.17
N ALA A 157 -0.45 -7.96 -13.85
CA ALA A 157 -1.63 -7.91 -12.97
C ALA A 157 -2.42 -6.60 -13.15
N VAL A 158 -1.72 -5.47 -13.18
CA VAL A 158 -2.35 -4.15 -13.35
C VAL A 158 -3.02 -4.05 -14.72
N ARG A 159 -2.34 -4.47 -15.79
CA ARG A 159 -2.90 -4.44 -17.16
C ARG A 159 -4.12 -5.34 -17.29
N GLU A 160 -4.11 -6.52 -16.66
CA GLU A 160 -5.25 -7.44 -16.64
C GLU A 160 -6.45 -6.81 -15.92
N ILE A 161 -6.25 -6.18 -14.75
CA ILE A 161 -7.30 -5.49 -14.01
C ILE A 161 -7.89 -4.35 -14.84
N LYS A 162 -7.03 -3.48 -15.37
CA LYS A 162 -7.42 -2.33 -16.21
C LYS A 162 -8.25 -2.73 -17.41
N ALA A 163 -7.92 -3.86 -18.04
CA ALA A 163 -8.56 -4.28 -19.28
C ALA A 163 -9.93 -4.95 -19.07
N LYS A 164 -10.17 -5.58 -17.91
CA LYS A 164 -11.27 -6.55 -17.78
C LYS A 164 -12.19 -6.35 -16.58
N PHE A 165 -11.82 -5.52 -15.61
CA PHE A 165 -12.53 -5.46 -14.34
C PHE A 165 -13.04 -4.04 -14.04
N ASP A 166 -14.15 -3.97 -13.30
CA ASP A 166 -14.66 -2.70 -12.77
C ASP A 166 -13.89 -2.35 -11.50
N PHE A 167 -13.23 -1.19 -11.50
CA PHE A 167 -12.50 -0.72 -10.33
C PHE A 167 -12.64 0.80 -10.16
N SER A 168 -12.43 1.27 -8.94
CA SER A 168 -12.35 2.71 -8.63
C SER A 168 -10.91 3.20 -8.61
N SER A 169 -10.07 2.48 -7.87
CA SER A 169 -8.62 2.64 -7.81
C SER A 169 -8.02 1.27 -7.56
N ILE A 170 -6.81 1.06 -8.05
CA ILE A 170 -5.94 -0.05 -7.69
C ILE A 170 -4.55 0.44 -7.28
N ASN A 171 -4.49 1.68 -6.79
CA ASN A 171 -3.32 2.21 -6.13
C ASN A 171 -2.86 1.27 -5.03
N ALA A 172 -1.60 0.88 -5.08
CA ALA A 172 -1.07 -0.10 -4.17
C ALA A 172 0.43 0.09 -3.94
N MET A 173 0.90 -0.48 -2.85
CA MET A 173 2.32 -0.54 -2.52
C MET A 173 2.68 -1.99 -2.19
N LEU A 174 3.73 -2.49 -2.84
CA LEU A 174 4.31 -3.81 -2.63
C LEU A 174 5.75 -3.64 -2.16
N MET A 175 6.08 -4.24 -1.02
CA MET A 175 7.44 -4.29 -0.47
C MET A 175 7.95 -5.72 -0.53
N THR A 176 9.20 -5.87 -0.96
CA THR A 176 10.02 -7.09 -0.93
C THR A 176 11.34 -6.76 -0.27
N ASP A 177 12.19 -7.75 0.01
CA ASP A 177 13.56 -7.58 0.50
C ASP A 177 14.42 -6.58 -0.30
N SER A 178 14.17 -6.48 -1.61
CA SER A 178 15.05 -5.80 -2.57
C SER A 178 14.38 -4.65 -3.32
N GLN A 179 13.05 -4.64 -3.44
CA GLN A 179 12.30 -3.61 -4.14
C GLN A 179 11.09 -3.09 -3.38
N PHE A 180 10.84 -1.79 -3.57
CA PHE A 180 9.59 -1.12 -3.21
C PHE A 180 8.89 -0.63 -4.47
N ILE A 181 7.70 -1.18 -4.72
CA ILE A 181 6.92 -0.92 -5.93
C ILE A 181 5.62 -0.21 -5.55
N THR A 182 5.40 0.96 -6.11
CA THR A 182 4.13 1.71 -5.96
C THR A 182 3.39 1.74 -7.28
N ILE A 183 2.13 1.30 -7.27
CA ILE A 183 1.20 1.34 -8.38
C ILE A 183 0.32 2.58 -8.22
N CYS A 184 0.27 3.43 -9.26
CA CYS A 184 -0.66 4.55 -9.36
C CYS A 184 -1.58 4.33 -10.57
N GLU A 185 -2.77 3.79 -10.30
CA GLU A 185 -3.78 3.48 -11.31
C GLU A 185 -5.17 3.63 -10.68
N HIS A 186 -5.93 4.60 -11.18
CA HIS A 186 -7.27 4.88 -10.70
C HIS A 186 -8.14 5.53 -11.77
N ASP A 187 -9.46 5.45 -11.57
CA ASP A 187 -10.46 6.21 -12.31
C ASP A 187 -10.86 7.45 -11.49
N PRO A 188 -10.44 8.67 -11.89
CA PRO A 188 -10.76 9.90 -11.18
C PRO A 188 -12.27 10.15 -11.03
N SER A 189 -13.10 9.59 -11.92
CA SER A 189 -14.56 9.75 -11.88
C SER A 189 -15.21 8.91 -10.78
N ARG A 190 -14.51 7.93 -10.22
CA ARG A 190 -15.00 7.01 -9.18
C ARG A 190 -14.65 7.43 -7.76
N LYS A 191 -14.05 8.62 -7.58
CA LYS A 191 -13.79 9.15 -6.24
C LYS A 191 -15.11 9.40 -5.48
N PRO A 192 -15.11 9.36 -4.14
CA PRO A 192 -16.28 9.77 -3.37
C PRO A 192 -16.69 11.21 -3.69
N ASP A 193 -18.00 11.50 -3.74
CA ASP A 193 -18.53 12.82 -4.12
C ASP A 193 -17.99 13.97 -3.25
N TRP A 194 -17.71 13.69 -1.98
CA TRP A 194 -17.20 14.66 -1.02
C TRP A 194 -15.67 14.87 -1.12
N ALA A 195 -14.97 14.04 -1.89
CA ALA A 195 -13.52 14.04 -1.95
C ALA A 195 -12.99 15.06 -2.97
N SER A 196 -11.82 15.65 -2.67
CA SER A 196 -11.08 16.50 -3.60
C SER A 196 -10.65 15.72 -4.84
N ASP A 197 -10.28 16.43 -5.91
CA ASP A 197 -9.88 15.80 -7.17
C ASP A 197 -8.58 14.99 -7.04
N GLU A 198 -7.74 15.36 -6.07
CA GLU A 198 -6.47 14.72 -5.74
C GLU A 198 -6.64 13.46 -4.87
N TYR A 199 -7.86 12.98 -4.63
CA TYR A 199 -8.14 11.97 -3.60
C TYR A 199 -7.38 10.63 -3.77
N TYR A 200 -7.09 10.25 -5.01
CA TYR A 200 -6.28 9.09 -5.35
C TYR A 200 -4.83 9.44 -5.70
N ASP A 201 -4.41 10.69 -5.58
CA ASP A 201 -3.05 11.07 -5.88
C ASP A 201 -2.08 10.41 -4.90
N LEU A 202 -0.98 9.91 -5.47
CA LEU A 202 0.19 9.47 -4.73
C LEU A 202 1.31 10.47 -5.00
N CYS A 203 1.93 10.95 -3.95
CA CYS A 203 3.10 11.82 -4.02
C CYS A 203 4.29 11.09 -3.41
N TYR A 204 5.47 11.37 -3.92
CA TYR A 204 6.72 10.84 -3.39
C TYR A 204 7.76 11.94 -3.22
N LYS A 205 8.59 11.79 -2.19
CA LYS A 205 9.82 12.58 -2.04
C LYS A 205 11.01 11.64 -2.00
N PHE A 206 12.14 12.16 -2.43
CA PHE A 206 13.41 11.45 -2.42
C PHE A 206 14.48 12.37 -1.88
N ASN A 207 15.25 11.85 -0.93
CA ASN A 207 16.46 12.46 -0.40
C ASN A 207 17.63 11.48 -0.56
N GLN A 208 18.86 11.90 -0.24
CA GLN A 208 20.04 11.03 -0.40
C GLN A 208 20.00 9.73 0.43
N GLY A 209 19.16 9.65 1.47
CA GLY A 209 19.09 8.51 2.39
C GLY A 209 17.77 7.74 2.39
N ASP A 210 16.70 8.31 1.82
CA ASP A 210 15.35 7.77 1.90
C ASP A 210 14.49 8.13 0.68
N LEU A 211 13.48 7.30 0.44
CA LEU A 211 12.37 7.58 -0.46
C LEU A 211 11.07 7.30 0.28
N VAL A 212 10.14 8.25 0.24
CA VAL A 212 8.83 8.15 0.87
C VAL A 212 7.75 8.36 -0.18
N VAL A 213 6.73 7.52 -0.17
CA VAL A 213 5.52 7.65 -0.98
C VAL A 213 4.31 7.70 -0.05
N ALA A 214 3.35 8.58 -0.33
CA ALA A 214 2.12 8.65 0.45
C ALA A 214 0.94 9.15 -0.38
N SER A 215 -0.26 8.72 0.01
CA SER A 215 -1.52 9.31 -0.47
C SER A 215 -1.63 10.78 -0.08
N SER A 216 -2.40 11.53 -0.87
CA SER A 216 -2.76 12.94 -0.64
C SER A 216 -3.65 13.16 0.60
N GLY A 217 -4.00 14.44 0.85
CA GLY A 217 -4.92 14.87 1.92
C GLY A 217 -4.24 15.57 3.10
N TRP A 218 -2.94 15.86 3.01
CA TRP A 218 -2.13 16.50 4.04
C TRP A 218 -1.01 17.32 3.38
N ASP A 219 -0.26 18.12 4.14
CA ASP A 219 0.78 18.98 3.57
C ASP A 219 1.98 18.18 3.04
N GLN A 220 2.07 18.11 1.71
CA GLN A 220 3.14 17.46 0.95
C GLN A 220 3.93 18.47 0.10
N ALA A 221 4.05 19.72 0.57
CA ALA A 221 4.80 20.74 -0.16
C ALA A 221 6.23 20.26 -0.53
N GLY A 222 6.59 20.39 -1.82
CA GLY A 222 7.88 19.96 -2.36
C GLY A 222 7.97 18.47 -2.74
N TRP A 223 6.92 17.68 -2.52
CA TRP A 223 6.85 16.31 -3.02
C TRP A 223 6.51 16.29 -4.51
N LYS A 224 6.94 15.23 -5.20
CA LYS A 224 6.62 14.99 -6.61
C LYS A 224 5.35 14.15 -6.71
N ASN A 225 4.42 14.56 -7.56
CA ASN A 225 3.28 13.71 -7.90
C ASN A 225 3.74 12.49 -8.72
N LEU A 226 3.26 11.29 -8.38
CA LEU A 226 3.37 10.10 -9.20
C LEU A 226 2.17 10.07 -10.15
N PRO A 227 2.36 10.27 -11.47
CA PRO A 227 1.24 10.41 -12.38
C PRO A 227 0.36 9.16 -12.39
N ASN A 228 -0.95 9.34 -12.59
CA ASN A 228 -1.85 8.22 -12.84
C ASN A 228 -1.37 7.40 -14.07
N HIS A 229 -1.73 6.11 -14.11
CA HIS A 229 -1.26 5.15 -15.10
C HIS A 229 0.26 4.89 -15.08
N HIS A 230 0.88 4.93 -13.91
CA HIS A 230 2.30 4.63 -13.75
C HIS A 230 2.59 3.71 -12.57
N VAL A 231 3.77 3.08 -12.63
CA VAL A 231 4.36 2.31 -11.54
C VAL A 231 5.72 2.90 -11.21
N LEU A 232 5.96 3.24 -9.94
CA LEU A 232 7.26 3.60 -9.42
C LEU A 232 7.93 2.35 -8.85
N VAL A 233 9.09 2.01 -9.37
CA VAL A 233 9.94 0.91 -8.89
C VAL A 233 11.18 1.50 -8.24
N VAL A 234 11.47 1.08 -7.01
CA VAL A 234 12.62 1.55 -6.24
C VAL A 234 13.45 0.36 -5.80
N ASP A 235 14.72 0.35 -6.17
CA ASP A 235 15.71 -0.58 -5.64
C ASP A 235 16.08 -0.15 -4.21
N ARG A 236 15.88 -1.02 -3.22
CA ARG A 236 16.03 -0.66 -1.80
C ARG A 236 17.48 -0.45 -1.38
N ALA A 237 18.42 -1.14 -2.02
CA ALA A 237 19.84 -1.08 -1.68
C ALA A 237 20.51 0.20 -2.19
N THR A 238 19.99 0.76 -3.29
CA THR A 238 20.58 1.92 -3.98
C THR A 238 19.68 3.16 -4.01
N LEU A 239 18.39 2.99 -3.70
CA LEU A 239 17.31 3.96 -3.90
C LEU A 239 17.18 4.45 -5.35
N ASN A 240 17.71 3.70 -6.32
CA ASN A 240 17.49 3.99 -7.73
C ASN A 240 16.00 3.83 -8.06
N GLN A 241 15.48 4.80 -8.82
CA GLN A 241 14.05 4.94 -9.10
C GLN A 241 13.80 4.78 -10.59
N GLN A 242 12.74 4.06 -10.94
CA GLN A 242 12.23 3.99 -12.29
C GLN A 242 10.72 4.20 -12.29
N VAL A 243 10.24 5.16 -13.09
CA VAL A 243 8.81 5.37 -13.32
C VAL A 243 8.44 4.75 -14.66
N LEU A 244 7.53 3.79 -14.63
CA LEU A 244 7.08 3.01 -15.79
C LEU A 244 5.64 3.38 -16.12
N ALA A 245 5.34 3.62 -17.40
CA ALA A 245 3.95 3.79 -17.84
C ALA A 245 3.25 2.43 -17.97
N LEU A 246 1.96 2.38 -17.61
CA LEU A 246 1.13 1.17 -17.59
C LEU A 246 0.49 0.81 -18.94
#